data_AF-A0A0W1GPE1-F1
#
_entry.id   AF-A0A0W1GPE1-F1
#
_cell.length_a   1.000
_cell.length_b   1.000
_cell.length_c   1.000
_cell.angle_alpha   90.00
_cell.angle_beta   90.00
_cell.angle_gamma   90.00
#
_symmetry.space_group_name_H-M   'P 1'
#
loop_
_entity.id
_entity.type
_entity.pdbx_description
1 polymer ?
#
loop_
_entity_poly.entity_id
_entity_poly.type
_entity_poly.pdbx_seq_one_letter_code
_entity_poly.pdbx_strand_id
1 'polypeptide(L)'
;MDFVYPRLDFKVSAIDLDGTATEYGFRADLTNYPGLAPEVKLWNLEEDRKPLAGERPKGGNRVTETFKDWGSGTVYRPWDRHTGPHNNNAVAKPHLAWRKDRDLTFIFEDLHGILVSNGRKVAARAAA
;
A
#
# COMPACT_ATOMS: atom_id res chain seq x y z
N MET A 1 -15.10 -2.00 9.13
CA MET A 1 -13.74 -1.77 9.66
C MET A 1 -13.75 -2.21 11.09
N ASP A 2 -12.79 -3.05 11.47
CA ASP A 2 -12.58 -3.47 12.86
C ASP A 2 -11.25 -2.87 13.34
N PHE A 3 -11.21 -2.40 14.59
CA PHE A 3 -10.05 -1.73 15.17
C PHE A 3 -9.73 -2.33 16.53
N VAL A 4 -8.59 -3.01 16.60
CA VAL A 4 -8.06 -3.62 17.83
C VAL A 4 -6.59 -3.26 17.92
N TYR A 5 -6.23 -2.23 18.68
CA TYR A 5 -4.84 -1.82 18.81
C TYR A 5 -3.95 -3.00 19.27
N PRO A 6 -2.78 -3.22 18.64
CA PRO A 6 -2.12 -2.38 17.63
C PRO A 6 -2.50 -2.68 16.17
N ARG A 7 -3.48 -3.53 15.89
CA ARG A 7 -3.93 -3.87 14.53
C ARG A 7 -4.96 -2.87 13.99
N LEU A 8 -4.75 -2.45 12.73
CA LEU A 8 -5.72 -1.69 11.95
C LEU A 8 -5.93 -2.37 10.59
N ASP A 9 -7.17 -2.80 10.32
CA ASP A 9 -7.56 -3.33 9.02
C ASP A 9 -8.35 -2.26 8.24
N PHE A 10 -7.95 -2.00 7.00
CA PHE A 10 -8.55 -0.94 6.17
C PHE A 10 -8.59 -1.34 4.69
N LYS A 11 -9.51 -0.72 3.94
CA LYS A 11 -9.59 -0.85 2.48
C LYS A 11 -9.19 0.48 1.83
N VAL A 12 -8.58 0.41 0.65
CA VAL A 12 -8.24 1.59 -0.17
C VAL A 12 -8.79 1.40 -1.57
N SER A 13 -9.52 2.39 -2.06
CA SER A 13 -10.08 2.40 -3.41
C SER A 13 -8.98 2.37 -4.48
N ALA A 14 -9.29 1.72 -5.60
CA ALA A 14 -8.37 1.47 -6.69
C ALA A 14 -9.10 1.50 -8.04
N ILE A 15 -8.31 1.60 -9.11
CA ILE A 15 -8.79 1.44 -10.48
C ILE A 15 -7.97 0.31 -11.13
N ASP A 16 -8.65 -0.72 -11.62
CA ASP A 16 -7.99 -1.82 -12.32
C ASP A 16 -7.55 -1.43 -13.75
N LEU A 17 -6.81 -2.33 -14.39
CA LEU A 17 -6.26 -2.10 -15.74
C LEU A 17 -7.32 -1.85 -16.81
N ASP A 18 -8.53 -2.39 -16.62
CA ASP A 18 -9.69 -2.22 -17.50
C ASP A 18 -10.49 -0.93 -17.18
N GLY A 19 -10.12 -0.20 -16.14
CA GLY A 19 -10.83 0.98 -15.66
C GLY A 19 -11.90 0.71 -14.60
N THR A 20 -12.11 -0.55 -14.20
CA THR A 20 -13.08 -0.92 -13.17
C THR A 20 -12.66 -0.37 -11.81
N ALA A 21 -13.61 0.25 -11.09
CA ALA A 21 -13.41 0.67 -9.71
C ALA A 21 -13.46 -0.54 -8.77
N THR A 22 -12.47 -0.64 -7.88
CA THR A 22 -12.34 -1.74 -6.92
C THR A 22 -11.74 -1.25 -5.61
N GLU A 23 -11.48 -2.15 -4.66
CA GLU A 23 -10.80 -1.86 -3.41
C GLU A 23 -9.82 -2.98 -3.04
N TYR A 24 -8.72 -2.61 -2.38
CA TYR A 24 -7.78 -3.58 -1.80
C TYR A 24 -7.71 -3.44 -0.29
N GLY A 25 -7.70 -4.60 0.39
CA GLY A 25 -7.55 -4.69 1.83
C GLY A 25 -6.09 -4.62 2.29
N PHE A 26 -5.90 -4.01 3.45
CA PHE A 26 -4.62 -3.88 4.12
C PHE A 26 -4.76 -4.17 5.60
N ARG A 27 -3.68 -4.71 6.17
CA ARG A 27 -3.51 -4.88 7.61
C ARG A 27 -2.26 -4.14 8.06
N ALA A 28 -2.45 -3.22 8.99
CA ALA A 28 -1.35 -2.50 9.64
C ALA A 28 -1.10 -3.03 11.05
N ASP A 29 0.17 -3.13 11.42
CA ASP A 29 0.62 -3.20 12.80
C ASP A 29 1.16 -1.81 13.20
N LEU A 30 0.51 -1.22 14.21
CA LEU A 30 0.75 0.11 14.75
C LEU A 30 1.46 0.08 16.11
N THR A 31 2.13 -1.02 16.45
CA THR A 31 2.90 -1.14 17.69
C THR A 31 3.87 0.03 17.80
N ASN A 32 3.76 0.79 18.89
CA ASN A 32 4.59 1.96 19.20
C ASN A 32 4.41 3.14 18.21
N TYR A 33 3.27 3.22 17.52
CA TYR A 33 2.91 4.37 16.72
C TYR A 33 2.72 5.64 17.59
N PRO A 34 3.18 6.83 17.16
CA PRO A 34 3.88 7.12 15.90
C PRO A 34 5.41 7.01 15.97
N GLY A 35 5.97 6.59 17.12
CA GLY A 35 7.41 6.48 17.35
C GLY A 35 8.10 5.44 16.45
N LEU A 36 7.40 4.36 16.11
CA LEU A 36 7.84 3.37 15.13
C LEU A 36 6.96 3.45 13.86
N ALA A 37 7.58 3.24 12.70
CA ALA A 37 6.86 3.15 11.43
C ALA A 37 5.82 2.03 11.45
N PRO A 38 4.62 2.26 10.89
CA PRO A 38 3.64 1.20 10.64
C PRO A 38 4.23 0.12 9.74
N GLU A 39 3.91 -1.14 10.05
CA GLU A 39 4.09 -2.24 9.11
C GLU A 39 2.77 -2.45 8.38
N VAL A 40 2.76 -2.33 7.06
CA VAL A 40 1.52 -2.44 6.27
C VAL A 40 1.62 -3.59 5.29
N LYS A 41 0.68 -4.52 5.39
CA LYS A 41 0.59 -5.70 4.52
C LYS A 41 -0.63 -5.60 3.63
N LEU A 42 -0.49 -6.02 2.38
CA LEU A 42 -1.64 -6.31 1.54
C LEU A 42 -2.33 -7.57 2.07
N TRP A 43 -3.64 -7.52 2.27
CA TRP A 43 -4.37 -8.56 2.97
C TRP A 43 -5.75 -8.80 2.35
N ASN A 44 -6.13 -10.07 2.19
CA ASN A 44 -7.51 -10.43 1.94
C ASN A 44 -8.22 -10.44 3.31
N LEU A 45 -8.98 -9.38 3.58
CA LEU A 45 -9.68 -9.17 4.84
C LEU A 45 -10.88 -10.11 5.03
N GLU A 46 -11.45 -10.62 3.94
CA GLU A 46 -12.62 -11.50 3.96
C GLU A 46 -12.22 -12.93 4.34
N GLU A 47 -11.11 -13.40 3.77
CA GLU A 47 -10.55 -14.74 4.01
C GLU A 47 -9.46 -14.76 5.10
N ASP A 48 -9.21 -13.62 5.73
CA ASP A 48 -8.14 -13.38 6.71
C ASP A 48 -6.77 -14.00 6.37
N ARG A 49 -6.28 -13.73 5.15
CA ARG A 49 -5.01 -14.29 4.66
C ARG A 49 -4.25 -13.34 3.73
N LYS A 50 -3.00 -13.70 3.42
CA LYS A 50 -2.27 -13.07 2.32
C LYS A 50 -3.02 -13.29 1.00
N PRO A 51 -3.07 -12.29 0.10
CA PRO A 51 -3.70 -12.45 -1.21
C PRO A 51 -2.92 -13.42 -2.10
N LEU A 52 -3.64 -14.22 -2.87
CA LEU A 52 -3.08 -15.05 -3.94
C LEU A 52 -2.54 -14.16 -5.06
N ALA A 53 -1.69 -14.70 -5.93
CA ALA A 53 -1.09 -13.95 -7.03
C ALA A 53 -2.14 -13.26 -7.94
N GLY A 54 -3.29 -13.90 -8.16
CA GLY A 54 -4.39 -13.35 -8.96
C GLY A 54 -5.17 -12.20 -8.31
N GLU A 55 -5.07 -12.07 -6.99
CA GLU A 55 -5.84 -11.10 -6.17
C GLU A 55 -5.05 -9.80 -5.89
N ARG A 56 -3.78 -9.75 -6.31
CA ARG A 56 -2.90 -8.60 -6.07
C ARG A 56 -3.14 -7.50 -7.10
N PRO A 57 -2.95 -6.21 -6.72
CA PRO A 57 -2.99 -5.10 -7.65
C PRO A 57 -2.07 -5.31 -8.85
N LYS A 58 -2.61 -5.06 -10.05
CA LYS A 58 -1.88 -5.12 -11.32
C LYS A 58 -1.75 -3.73 -11.92
N GLY A 59 -0.64 -3.44 -12.58
CA GLY A 59 -0.41 -2.12 -13.15
C GLY A 59 0.97 -1.95 -13.76
N GLY A 60 1.40 -0.69 -13.87
CA GLY A 60 2.79 -0.39 -14.25
C GLY A 60 3.79 -0.74 -13.15
N ASN A 61 5.08 -0.51 -13.44
CA ASN A 61 6.19 -0.87 -12.54
C ASN A 61 5.99 -0.42 -11.07
N ARG A 62 5.47 0.79 -10.85
CA ARG A 62 5.21 1.29 -9.48
C ARG A 62 4.17 0.44 -8.72
N VAL A 63 3.10 0.02 -9.38
CA VAL A 63 2.05 -0.83 -8.77
C VAL A 63 2.64 -2.22 -8.49
N THR A 64 3.26 -2.82 -9.50
CA THR A 64 3.85 -4.16 -9.39
C THR A 64 4.91 -4.23 -8.30
N GLU A 65 5.89 -3.32 -8.28
CA GLU A 65 6.93 -3.32 -7.24
C GLU A 65 6.37 -3.10 -5.84
N THR A 66 5.32 -2.28 -5.70
CA THR A 66 4.72 -2.01 -4.39
C THR A 66 3.98 -3.24 -3.84
N PHE A 67 3.27 -3.98 -4.68
CA PHE A 67 2.30 -5.00 -4.24
C PHE A 67 2.61 -6.45 -4.66
N LYS A 68 3.72 -6.71 -5.37
CA LYS A 68 4.17 -8.07 -5.65
C LYS A 68 4.51 -8.82 -4.36
N ASP A 69 4.64 -10.15 -4.48
CA ASP A 69 4.95 -10.96 -3.32
C ASP A 69 6.42 -10.85 -2.94
N TRP A 70 6.68 -10.11 -1.85
CA TRP A 70 7.98 -10.01 -1.21
C TRP A 70 8.19 -11.08 -0.12
N GLY A 71 7.30 -12.09 -0.03
CA GLY A 71 7.35 -13.19 0.95
C GLY A 71 6.82 -12.81 2.33
N SER A 72 7.17 -11.63 2.84
CA SER A 72 6.63 -11.10 4.10
C SER A 72 5.17 -10.62 3.99
N GLY A 73 4.69 -10.34 2.77
CA GLY A 73 3.38 -9.75 2.50
C GLY A 73 3.32 -8.23 2.72
N THR A 74 4.46 -7.60 3.07
CA THR A 74 4.56 -6.15 3.24
C THR A 74 4.46 -5.42 1.90
N VAL A 75 3.99 -4.18 1.93
CA VAL A 75 4.10 -3.26 0.80
C VAL A 75 5.53 -2.72 0.69
N TYR A 76 6.02 -2.55 -0.53
CA TYR A 76 7.39 -2.01 -0.74
C TYR A 76 7.40 -0.49 -0.79
N ARG A 77 7.38 0.15 0.38
CA ARG A 77 7.29 1.61 0.51
C ARG A 77 8.34 2.18 1.48
N PRO A 78 8.92 3.36 1.20
CA PRO A 78 9.94 3.96 2.07
C PRO A 78 9.46 4.26 3.51
N TRP A 79 8.16 4.40 3.72
CA TRP A 79 7.57 4.62 5.05
C TRP A 79 7.27 3.33 5.81
N ASP A 80 7.28 2.17 5.16
CA ASP A 80 6.95 0.91 5.81
C ASP A 80 8.09 0.46 6.73
N ARG A 81 7.73 -0.12 7.87
CA ARG A 81 8.66 -0.57 8.91
C ARG A 81 9.79 -1.45 8.39
N HIS A 82 9.51 -2.34 7.45
CA HIS A 82 10.48 -3.32 6.94
C HIS A 82 11.16 -2.83 5.66
N THR A 83 10.40 -2.22 4.75
CA THR A 83 10.93 -1.84 3.44
C THR A 83 11.49 -0.43 3.37
N GLY A 84 11.29 0.40 4.41
CA GLY A 84 11.98 1.67 4.59
C GLY A 84 13.49 1.49 4.77
N PRO A 85 13.97 0.71 5.75
CA PRO A 85 15.40 0.46 5.95
C PRO A 85 16.05 -0.36 4.83
N HIS A 86 15.29 -1.25 4.18
CA HIS A 86 15.81 -2.14 3.14
C HIS A 86 16.42 -1.37 1.95
N ASN A 87 17.63 -1.73 1.53
CA ASN A 87 18.36 -1.12 0.40
C ASN A 87 18.40 0.42 0.45
N ASN A 88 18.50 1.02 1.64
CA ASN A 88 18.48 2.47 1.84
C ASN A 88 17.24 3.17 1.27
N ASN A 89 16.09 2.50 1.14
CA ASN A 89 14.91 3.02 0.44
C ASN A 89 14.38 4.32 1.07
N ALA A 90 14.31 4.40 2.41
CA ALA A 90 13.94 5.59 3.15
C ALA A 90 14.96 6.73 2.98
N VAL A 91 16.25 6.40 2.96
CA VAL A 91 17.35 7.38 2.77
C VAL A 91 17.35 7.93 1.35
N ALA A 92 17.11 7.08 0.35
CA ALA A 92 17.04 7.46 -1.05
C ALA A 92 15.77 8.24 -1.40
N LYS A 93 14.70 8.11 -0.59
CA LYS A 93 13.40 8.78 -0.79
C LYS A 93 12.92 9.40 0.53
N PRO A 94 13.63 10.42 1.05
CA PRO A 94 13.34 10.98 2.38
C PRO A 94 11.95 11.65 2.45
N HIS A 95 11.44 12.17 1.33
CA HIS A 95 10.08 12.71 1.22
C HIS A 95 9.00 11.65 1.40
N LEU A 96 9.32 10.36 1.17
CA LEU A 96 8.42 9.22 1.37
C LEU A 96 8.68 8.47 2.68
N ALA A 97 9.74 8.80 3.42
CA ALA A 97 10.10 8.10 4.65
C ALA A 97 9.13 8.43 5.80
N TRP A 98 8.92 7.46 6.69
CA TRP A 98 8.16 7.67 7.91
C TRP A 98 8.89 8.63 8.83
N ARG A 99 8.11 9.47 9.50
CA ARG A 99 8.56 10.36 10.57
C ARG A 99 7.45 10.42 11.61
N LYS A 100 7.81 10.57 12.87
CA LYS A 100 6.85 10.61 13.99
C LYS A 100 5.87 11.79 13.97
N ASP A 101 6.10 12.78 13.11
CA ASP A 101 5.22 13.94 12.88
C ASP A 101 4.21 13.71 11.74
N ARG A 102 4.28 12.56 11.07
CA ARG A 102 3.27 12.13 10.09
C ARG A 102 2.18 11.32 10.80
N ASP A 103 1.01 11.29 10.19
CA ASP A 103 -0.07 10.41 10.60
C ASP A 103 -0.39 9.33 9.55
N LEU A 104 -1.41 8.51 9.80
CA LEU A 104 -1.82 7.44 8.89
C LEU A 104 -2.38 7.95 7.55
N THR A 105 -2.85 9.20 7.46
CA THR A 105 -3.36 9.75 6.21
C THR A 105 -2.27 9.79 5.13
N PHE A 106 -1.02 10.07 5.52
CA PHE A 106 0.13 10.01 4.62
C PHE A 106 0.29 8.64 3.94
N ILE A 107 0.01 7.56 4.68
CA ILE A 107 0.05 6.19 4.17
C ILE A 107 -1.13 5.96 3.22
N PHE A 108 -2.33 6.37 3.63
CA PHE A 108 -3.54 6.20 2.82
C PHE A 108 -3.45 6.96 1.49
N GLU A 109 -2.95 8.18 1.50
CA GLU A 109 -2.76 9.00 0.31
C GLU A 109 -1.75 8.38 -0.66
N ASP A 110 -0.61 7.89 -0.18
CA ASP A 110 0.39 7.24 -1.03
C ASP A 110 -0.13 5.92 -1.61
N LEU A 111 -0.80 5.08 -0.81
CA LEU A 111 -1.42 3.85 -1.29
C LEU A 111 -2.51 4.14 -2.34
N HIS A 112 -3.42 5.07 -2.04
CA HIS A 112 -4.48 5.46 -2.96
C HIS A 112 -3.89 6.01 -4.27
N GLY A 113 -2.90 6.90 -4.19
CA GLY A 113 -2.22 7.47 -5.35
C GLY A 113 -1.53 6.43 -6.24
N ILE A 114 -1.06 5.31 -5.66
CA ILE A 114 -0.52 4.18 -6.43
C ILE A 114 -1.65 3.39 -7.08
N LEU A 115 -2.69 3.05 -6.30
CA LEU A 115 -3.79 2.17 -6.71
C LEU A 115 -4.71 2.78 -7.78
N VAL A 116 -4.86 4.11 -7.82
CA VAL A 116 -5.65 4.78 -8.87
C VAL A 116 -4.82 5.15 -10.11
N SER A 117 -3.52 4.81 -10.13
CA SER A 117 -2.62 5.22 -11.21
C SER A 117 -2.95 4.60 -12.58
N ASN A 118 -3.66 3.47 -12.62
CA ASN A 118 -4.19 2.89 -13.86
C ASN A 118 -5.28 3.77 -14.49
N GLY A 119 -6.12 4.42 -13.69
CA GLY A 119 -7.20 5.29 -14.19
C GLY A 119 -6.69 6.45 -15.04
N ARG A 120 -5.51 6.99 -14.71
CA ARG A 120 -4.86 8.03 -15.53
C ARG A 120 -4.51 7.53 -16.95
N LYS A 121 -4.10 6.27 -17.07
CA LYS A 121 -3.78 5.65 -18.38
C LYS A 121 -5.03 5.34 -19.18
N VAL A 122 -6.09 4.85 -18.52
CA VAL A 122 -7.39 4.59 -19.16
C VAL A 122 -7.96 5.89 -19.72
N ALA A 123 -7.98 6.96 -18.93
CA ALA A 123 -8.44 8.27 -19.37
C ALA A 123 -7.63 8.81 -20.56
N ALA A 124 -6.31 8.68 -20.54
CA ALA A 124 -5.45 9.09 -21.64
C ALA A 124 -5.74 8.32 -22.95
N ARG A 125 -6.04 7.03 -22.87
CA ARG A 125 -6.41 6.22 -24.04
C ARG A 125 -7.79 6.60 -24.60
N ALA A 126 -8.74 6.96 -23.75
CA ALA A 126 -10.08 7.37 -24.18
C ALA A 126 -10.10 8.75 -24.85
N ALA A 127 -9.09 9.59 -24.61
CA ALA A 127 -8.97 10.94 -25.15
C ALA A 127 -8.12 11.03 -26.45
N ALA A 128 -7.55 9.90 -26.91
CA ALA A 128 -6.71 9.79 -28.11
C ALA A 128 -7.49 9.15 -29.27
#